data_AF-R6LKA8-F1
#
_entry.id   AF-R6LKA8-F1
#
_cell.length_a   1.000
_cell.length_b   1.000
_cell.length_c   1.000
_cell.angle_alpha   90.00
_cell.angle_beta   90.00
_cell.angle_gamma   90.00
#
_symmetry.space_group_name_H-M   'P 1'
#
loop_
_entity.id
_entity.type
_entity.pdbx_description
1 polymer ?
#
loop_
_entity_poly.entity_id
_entity_poly.type
_entity_poly.pdbx_seq_one_letter_code
_entity_poly.pdbx_strand_id
1 'polypeptide(L)'
;MENPDAYRAGKELAEFEWRQNHRNYYSCFSLKFYQENDMPLLTGWFPSQSGDDEVRESRTDAFSNPIPWQLTWVQWFELQNMLAETDLPEYRKPSSDAVDETDSEIRVVWRTDDGDETQTLSGSHAEALEALVLGIAEEAYAASKLETEQRAVRETAELIGIYWNQSAPSARDCFSFLLTERTMPSRSEKQMLFSYRYQDGGGKTVSRKGTAVEPEKAQAYFSSIGQELRVLELPVYPGVCPDGVADSYIAATWQDGGEVFTNDYCGDSAQSIFNLLAAFAEETEALIFSRPAPEDGWKCPSCGMPNGRSVFCMKCGAMRSAK
;
A
#
# COMPACT_ATOMS: atom_id res chain seq x y z
N MET A 1 12.08 -17.08 4.83
CA MET A 1 13.51 -17.32 4.52
C MET A 1 14.27 -16.85 5.74
N GLU A 2 15.01 -17.72 6.45
CA GLU A 2 15.77 -17.30 7.64
C GLU A 2 16.93 -16.41 7.22
N ASN A 3 17.10 -15.28 7.90
CA ASN A 3 18.22 -14.37 7.69
C ASN A 3 19.51 -15.02 8.24
N PRO A 4 20.48 -15.38 7.38
CA PRO A 4 21.71 -16.04 7.84
C PRO A 4 22.58 -15.14 8.72
N ASP A 5 22.36 -13.82 8.69
CA ASP A 5 23.15 -12.81 9.41
C ASP A 5 22.42 -12.15 10.60
N ALA A 6 21.16 -12.52 10.89
CA ALA A 6 20.46 -12.05 12.11
C ALA A 6 21.27 -12.33 13.39
N TYR A 7 22.08 -13.40 13.36
CA TYR A 7 22.98 -13.79 14.44
C TYR A 7 24.16 -12.82 14.68
N ARG A 8 24.50 -11.91 13.76
CA ARG A 8 25.66 -10.99 13.92
C ARG A 8 25.34 -9.71 14.69
N ALA A 9 24.09 -9.25 14.69
CA ALA A 9 23.71 -7.96 15.28
C ALA A 9 22.68 -8.05 16.42
N GLY A 10 22.01 -9.19 16.61
CA GLY A 10 20.99 -9.36 17.66
C GLY A 10 19.75 -8.47 17.49
N LYS A 11 19.58 -7.86 16.31
CA LYS A 11 18.46 -6.98 15.93
C LYS A 11 18.07 -7.24 14.49
N GLU A 12 16.77 -7.24 14.19
CA GLU A 12 16.25 -7.39 12.83
C GLU A 12 15.70 -6.07 12.32
N LEU A 13 15.94 -5.73 11.04
CA LEU A 13 15.36 -4.53 10.47
C LEU A 13 13.83 -4.71 10.35
N ALA A 14 13.07 -3.74 10.84
CA ALA A 14 11.61 -3.69 10.71
C ALA A 14 11.17 -2.68 9.65
N GLU A 15 11.75 -1.48 9.71
CA GLU A 15 11.44 -0.34 8.85
C GLU A 15 12.66 0.56 8.71
N PHE A 16 12.85 1.11 7.52
CA PHE A 16 13.84 2.14 7.23
C PHE A 16 13.18 3.25 6.40
N GLU A 17 13.33 4.50 6.83
CA GLU A 17 12.85 5.68 6.12
C GLU A 17 14.01 6.66 5.96
N TRP A 18 14.18 7.19 4.76
CA TRP A 18 15.15 8.24 4.49
C TRP A 18 14.50 9.37 3.70
N ARG A 19 14.51 10.56 4.31
CA ARG A 19 14.13 11.81 3.67
C ARG A 19 15.32 12.73 3.53
N GLN A 20 15.63 13.12 2.29
CA GLN A 20 16.66 14.10 1.98
C GLN A 20 16.02 15.33 1.31
N ASN A 21 16.18 16.49 1.95
CA ASN A 21 15.85 17.78 1.36
C ASN A 21 17.15 18.56 1.12
N HIS A 22 17.37 18.92 -0.12
CA HIS A 22 18.51 19.68 -0.58
C HIS A 22 18.01 20.90 -1.38
N ARG A 23 18.85 21.94 -1.51
CA ARG A 23 18.50 23.11 -2.34
C ARG A 23 18.40 22.75 -3.82
N ASN A 24 19.22 21.81 -4.24
CA ASN A 24 19.13 21.15 -5.53
C ASN A 24 18.02 20.09 -5.49
N TYR A 25 16.93 20.30 -6.23
CA TYR A 25 15.80 19.38 -6.31
C TYR A 25 16.22 17.97 -6.73
N TYR A 26 17.20 17.85 -7.63
CA TYR A 26 17.75 16.57 -8.10
C TYR A 26 18.57 15.81 -7.06
N SER A 27 18.76 16.38 -5.87
CA SER A 27 19.41 15.72 -4.74
C SER A 27 18.43 15.41 -3.61
N CYS A 28 17.14 15.73 -3.81
CA CYS A 28 16.08 15.42 -2.87
C CYS A 28 15.46 14.06 -3.17
N PHE A 29 15.08 13.32 -2.15
CA PHE A 29 14.29 12.09 -2.28
C PHE A 29 13.59 11.76 -0.96
N SER A 30 12.61 10.86 -1.01
CA SER A 30 11.94 10.32 0.16
C SER A 30 11.63 8.86 -0.09
N LEU A 31 12.28 7.94 0.64
CA LEU A 31 12.11 6.51 0.47
C LEU A 31 11.75 5.85 1.80
N LYS A 32 10.84 4.89 1.75
CA LYS A 32 10.41 4.08 2.90
C LYS A 32 10.42 2.60 2.52
N PHE A 33 11.25 1.85 3.24
CA PHE A 33 11.43 0.41 3.17
C PHE A 33 10.78 -0.21 4.39
N TYR A 34 9.92 -1.21 4.19
CA TYR A 34 9.20 -1.85 5.28
C TYR A 34 8.85 -3.30 4.93
N GLN A 35 8.50 -4.08 5.95
CA GLN A 35 7.92 -5.40 5.75
C GLN A 35 6.41 -5.37 5.95
N GLU A 36 5.65 -5.95 5.02
CA GLU A 36 4.24 -6.25 5.19
C GLU A 36 4.01 -7.71 4.76
N ASN A 37 3.38 -8.52 5.61
CA ASN A 37 3.07 -9.93 5.33
C ASN A 37 4.29 -10.77 4.89
N ASP A 38 5.43 -10.63 5.56
CA ASP A 38 6.69 -11.30 5.21
C ASP A 38 7.21 -10.96 3.79
N MET A 39 6.83 -9.80 3.26
CA MET A 39 7.36 -9.27 2.01
C MET A 39 8.05 -7.93 2.26
N PRO A 40 9.31 -7.77 1.82
CA PRO A 40 9.98 -6.48 1.85
C PRO A 40 9.45 -5.58 0.72
N LEU A 41 9.11 -4.35 1.06
CA LEU A 41 8.41 -3.39 0.22
C LEU A 41 9.11 -2.03 0.27
N LEU A 42 9.01 -1.29 -0.83
CA LEU A 42 9.55 0.05 -0.99
C LEU A 42 8.47 1.02 -1.50
N THR A 43 8.35 2.18 -0.87
CA THR A 43 7.52 3.30 -1.34
C THR A 43 8.32 4.59 -1.31
N GLY A 44 7.90 5.58 -2.10
CA GLY A 44 8.51 6.89 -2.09
C GLY A 44 8.83 7.42 -3.48
N TRP A 45 9.69 8.44 -3.53
CA TRP A 45 10.13 9.07 -4.76
C TRP A 45 11.62 9.37 -4.72
N PHE A 46 12.26 9.32 -5.88
CA PHE A 46 13.68 9.60 -6.06
C PHE A 46 13.99 10.07 -7.50
N PRO A 47 15.03 10.91 -7.68
CA PRO A 47 15.45 11.37 -9.00
C PRO A 47 16.21 10.26 -9.75
N SER A 48 16.20 10.33 -11.08
CA SER A 48 16.85 9.30 -11.87
C SER A 48 18.37 9.31 -11.80
N GLN A 49 18.97 8.13 -11.61
CA GLN A 49 20.42 7.96 -11.70
C GLN A 49 20.96 8.04 -13.14
N SER A 50 20.10 8.01 -14.16
CA SER A 50 20.51 8.14 -15.57
C SER A 50 20.96 9.56 -15.95
N GLY A 51 20.74 10.55 -15.07
CA GLY A 51 21.04 11.96 -15.34
C GLY A 51 19.96 12.69 -16.15
N ASP A 52 18.84 12.02 -16.42
CA ASP A 52 17.64 12.65 -16.97
C ASP A 52 16.85 13.34 -15.85
N ASP A 53 16.10 14.41 -16.18
CA ASP A 53 15.24 15.16 -15.25
C ASP A 53 14.00 14.36 -14.76
N GLU A 54 14.02 13.03 -14.90
CA GLU A 54 12.90 12.16 -14.55
C GLU A 54 12.92 11.85 -13.04
N VAL A 55 11.77 12.08 -12.40
CA VAL A 55 11.52 11.65 -11.03
C VAL A 55 10.73 10.34 -11.06
N ARG A 56 11.22 9.34 -10.35
CA ARG A 56 10.53 8.07 -10.14
C ARG A 56 9.75 8.16 -8.85
N GLU A 57 8.49 7.79 -8.91
CA GLU A 57 7.58 7.86 -7.76
C GLU A 57 6.71 6.61 -7.71
N SER A 58 6.60 6.03 -6.52
CA SER A 58 5.64 4.97 -6.24
C SER A 58 4.24 5.55 -6.42
N ARG A 59 3.41 4.90 -7.25
CA ARG A 59 2.03 5.34 -7.48
C ARG A 59 1.27 5.46 -6.17
N THR A 60 0.21 6.25 -6.13
CA THR A 60 -0.69 6.30 -4.98
C THR A 60 -2.02 5.65 -5.30
N ASP A 61 -2.58 4.97 -4.30
CA ASP A 61 -3.93 4.46 -4.38
C ASP A 61 -4.97 5.58 -4.27
N ALA A 62 -6.24 5.27 -4.50
CA ALA A 62 -7.33 6.27 -4.46
C ALA A 62 -7.61 6.84 -3.05
N PHE A 63 -6.98 6.25 -2.03
CA PHE A 63 -6.99 6.69 -0.65
C PHE A 63 -5.69 7.42 -0.27
N SER A 64 -4.87 7.75 -1.28
CA SER A 64 -3.57 8.39 -1.15
C SER A 64 -2.56 7.57 -0.34
N ASN A 65 -2.71 6.25 -0.27
CA ASN A 65 -1.65 5.38 0.26
C ASN A 65 -0.71 5.01 -0.90
N PRO A 66 0.61 5.06 -0.72
CA PRO A 66 1.54 4.65 -1.77
C PRO A 66 1.39 3.15 -2.07
N ILE A 67 1.44 2.79 -3.35
CA ILE A 67 1.50 1.43 -3.89
C ILE A 67 2.98 1.03 -3.91
N PRO A 68 3.41 0.05 -3.09
CA PRO A 68 4.81 -0.30 -2.96
C PRO A 68 5.37 -1.01 -4.19
N TRP A 69 6.65 -0.80 -4.46
CA TRP A 69 7.48 -1.71 -5.24
C TRP A 69 7.91 -2.88 -4.36
N GLN A 70 7.89 -4.09 -4.92
CA GLN A 70 8.34 -5.27 -4.23
C GLN A 70 9.87 -5.35 -4.26
N LEU A 71 10.47 -5.62 -3.11
CA LEU A 71 11.89 -5.86 -2.99
C LEU A 71 12.18 -7.36 -2.99
N THR A 72 13.39 -7.72 -3.37
CA THR A 72 13.91 -9.05 -3.07
C THR A 72 14.39 -9.12 -1.63
N TRP A 73 14.39 -10.32 -1.05
CA TRP A 73 15.00 -10.53 0.27
C TRP A 73 16.51 -10.21 0.27
N VAL A 74 17.20 -10.35 -0.86
CA VAL A 74 18.62 -9.98 -1.00
C VAL A 74 18.79 -8.47 -0.77
N GLN A 75 18.01 -7.64 -1.48
CA GLN A 75 18.03 -6.17 -1.31
C GLN A 75 17.69 -5.75 0.13
N TRP A 76 16.72 -6.43 0.76
CA TRP A 76 16.37 -6.19 2.16
C TRP A 76 17.54 -6.47 3.12
N PHE A 77 18.21 -7.61 2.96
CA PHE A 77 19.34 -7.99 3.80
C PHE A 77 20.59 -7.16 3.53
N GLU A 78 20.83 -6.72 2.30
CA GLU A 78 21.90 -5.78 1.97
C GLU A 78 21.71 -4.44 2.69
N LEU A 79 20.49 -3.89 2.68
CA LEU A 79 20.17 -2.68 3.43
C LEU A 79 20.38 -2.89 4.94
N GLN A 80 19.88 -3.99 5.48
CA GLN A 80 20.06 -4.32 6.90
C GLN A 80 21.55 -4.40 7.29
N ASN A 81 22.34 -5.11 6.49
CA ASN A 81 23.76 -5.31 6.76
C ASN A 81 24.53 -3.98 6.67
N MET A 82 24.24 -3.15 5.66
CA MET A 82 24.83 -1.82 5.55
C MET A 82 24.51 -0.96 6.77
N LEU A 83 23.25 -0.96 7.24
CA LEU A 83 22.86 -0.21 8.44
C LEU A 83 23.53 -0.71 9.72
N ALA A 84 23.78 -2.01 9.83
CA ALA A 84 24.48 -2.59 10.98
C ALA A 84 25.99 -2.26 10.99
N GLU A 85 26.59 -2.06 9.82
CA GLU A 85 28.02 -1.74 9.68
C GLU A 85 28.31 -0.23 9.67
N THR A 86 27.32 0.59 9.32
CA THR A 86 27.50 2.04 9.19
C THR A 86 27.35 2.75 10.53
N ASP A 87 28.41 3.43 10.98
CA ASP A 87 28.37 4.30 12.15
C ASP A 87 27.89 5.71 11.75
N LEU A 88 26.57 5.92 11.73
CA LEU A 88 25.97 7.21 11.40
C LEU A 88 25.77 8.08 12.64
N PRO A 89 26.05 9.40 12.54
CA PRO A 89 25.81 10.31 13.66
C PRO A 89 24.30 10.51 13.91
N GLU A 90 23.95 10.85 15.14
CA GLU A 90 22.57 11.20 15.52
C GLU A 90 22.07 12.40 14.71
N TYR A 91 20.84 12.31 14.21
CA TYR A 91 20.23 13.39 13.44
C TYR A 91 20.08 14.66 14.27
N ARG A 92 20.46 15.80 13.68
CA ARG A 92 20.12 17.12 14.20
C ARG A 92 19.52 17.93 13.06
N LYS A 93 18.32 18.44 13.30
CA LYS A 93 17.63 19.26 12.32
C LYS A 93 18.48 20.49 11.97
N PRO A 94 18.80 20.70 10.69
CA PRO A 94 19.49 21.91 10.24
C PRO A 94 18.75 23.18 10.64
N SER A 95 19.50 24.26 10.88
CA SER A 95 18.89 25.56 11.12
C SER A 95 18.17 26.04 9.86
N SER A 96 16.99 26.63 10.00
CA SER A 96 16.26 27.23 8.87
C SER A 96 17.04 28.36 8.18
N ASP A 97 18.03 28.92 8.87
CA ASP A 97 18.84 30.06 8.41
C ASP A 97 20.15 29.62 7.74
N ALA A 98 20.47 28.31 7.76
CA ALA A 98 21.65 27.76 7.11
C ALA A 98 21.37 27.57 5.62
N VAL A 99 21.99 28.42 4.79
CA VAL A 99 21.64 28.58 3.37
C VAL A 99 22.07 27.40 2.48
N ASP A 100 22.88 26.48 3.01
CA ASP A 100 23.48 25.36 2.28
C ASP A 100 23.47 24.02 3.07
N GLU A 101 22.76 23.92 4.19
CA GLU A 101 22.70 22.65 4.93
C GLU A 101 21.67 21.69 4.31
N THR A 102 22.11 20.46 4.05
CA THR A 102 21.26 19.36 3.58
C THR A 102 20.49 18.79 4.76
N ASP A 103 19.16 18.78 4.68
CA ASP A 103 18.32 18.12 5.68
C ASP A 103 18.14 16.65 5.28
N SER A 104 19.04 15.80 5.78
CA SER A 104 19.05 14.37 5.50
C SER A 104 18.75 13.59 6.78
N GLU A 105 17.48 13.21 6.95
CA GLU A 105 16.94 12.47 8.10
C GLU A 105 16.75 11.00 7.73
N ILE A 106 17.38 10.12 8.50
CA ILE A 106 17.22 8.67 8.43
C ILE A 106 16.50 8.19 9.69
N ARG A 107 15.47 7.37 9.55
CA ARG A 107 14.79 6.68 10.64
C ARG A 107 14.91 5.18 10.45
N VAL A 108 15.34 4.49 11.50
CA VAL A 108 15.50 3.03 11.48
C VAL A 108 14.73 2.44 12.64
N VAL A 109 13.90 1.44 12.37
CA VAL A 109 13.20 0.66 13.39
C VAL A 109 13.77 -0.75 13.38
N TRP A 110 14.28 -1.16 14.53
CA TRP A 110 14.85 -2.49 14.78
C TRP A 110 13.90 -3.30 15.65
N ARG A 111 13.59 -4.54 15.26
CA ARG A 111 12.94 -5.51 16.16
C ARG A 111 14.00 -6.14 17.05
N THR A 112 13.73 -6.15 18.35
CA THR A 112 14.55 -6.80 19.38
C THR A 112 13.67 -7.68 20.26
N ASP A 113 14.29 -8.52 21.09
CA ASP A 113 13.55 -9.34 22.06
C ASP A 113 12.72 -8.50 23.05
N ASP A 114 13.15 -7.25 23.31
CA ASP A 114 12.49 -6.31 24.22
C ASP A 114 11.45 -5.40 23.53
N GLY A 115 11.24 -5.59 22.22
CA GLY A 115 10.32 -4.80 21.38
C GLY A 115 11.03 -3.97 20.31
N ASP A 116 10.28 -3.08 19.67
CA ASP A 116 10.79 -2.25 18.58
C ASP A 116 11.58 -1.05 19.12
N GLU A 117 12.82 -0.90 18.66
CA GLU A 117 13.68 0.25 18.95
C GLU A 117 13.76 1.17 17.72
N THR A 118 13.47 2.46 17.92
CA THR A 118 13.58 3.47 16.85
C THR A 118 14.82 4.33 17.05
N GLN A 119 15.58 4.56 15.98
CA GLN A 119 16.73 5.46 15.93
C GLN A 119 16.52 6.53 14.86
N THR A 120 17.06 7.73 15.09
CA THR A 120 17.05 8.83 14.10
C THR A 120 18.48 9.29 13.85
N LEU A 121 18.94 9.10 12.62
CA LEU A 121 20.33 9.24 12.21
C LEU A 121 20.46 10.29 11.09
N SER A 122 21.63 10.90 10.96
CA SER A 122 21.89 11.88 9.91
C SER A 122 22.46 11.20 8.67
N GLY A 123 21.88 11.51 7.50
CA GLY A 123 22.37 11.06 6.20
C GLY A 123 23.51 11.91 5.61
N SER A 124 23.97 12.95 6.32
CA SER A 124 24.95 13.93 5.82
C SER A 124 26.31 13.36 5.38
N HIS A 125 26.68 12.18 5.87
CA HIS A 125 27.94 11.47 5.58
C HIS A 125 27.67 9.99 5.29
N ALA A 126 26.53 9.74 4.64
CA ALA A 126 26.02 8.40 4.38
C ALA A 126 26.14 8.03 2.90
N GLU A 127 27.19 8.46 2.19
CA GLU A 127 27.28 8.36 0.73
C GLU A 127 27.19 6.91 0.23
N ALA A 128 27.80 5.97 0.94
CA ALA A 128 27.72 4.55 0.62
C ALA A 128 26.30 3.98 0.82
N LEU A 129 25.62 4.41 1.89
CA LEU A 129 24.24 4.03 2.16
C LEU A 129 23.28 4.67 1.14
N GLU A 130 23.54 5.92 0.73
CA GLU A 130 22.75 6.64 -0.29
C GLU A 130 22.82 5.90 -1.62
N ALA A 131 24.03 5.55 -2.06
CA ALA A 131 24.26 4.80 -3.28
C ALA A 131 23.53 3.44 -3.25
N LEU A 132 23.58 2.72 -2.12
CA LEU A 132 22.86 1.46 -1.94
C LEU A 132 21.34 1.65 -2.03
N VAL A 133 20.79 2.58 -1.23
CA VAL A 133 19.34 2.81 -1.12
C VAL A 133 18.75 3.25 -2.46
N LEU A 134 19.42 4.17 -3.17
CA LEU A 134 18.98 4.60 -4.49
C LEU A 134 19.16 3.50 -5.54
N GLY A 135 20.20 2.68 -5.44
CA GLY A 135 20.39 1.53 -6.32
C GLY A 135 19.28 0.47 -6.17
N ILE A 136 18.92 0.14 -4.92
CA ILE A 136 17.79 -0.74 -4.64
C ILE A 136 16.48 -0.13 -5.19
N ALA A 137 16.27 1.18 -5.01
CA ALA A 137 15.08 1.85 -5.51
C ALA A 137 15.00 1.85 -7.05
N GLU A 138 16.13 2.07 -7.73
CA GLU A 138 16.27 1.98 -9.19
C GLU A 138 15.90 0.58 -9.70
N GLU A 139 16.47 -0.45 -9.09
CA GLU A 139 16.19 -1.85 -9.45
C GLU A 139 14.74 -2.23 -9.19
N ALA A 140 14.18 -1.83 -8.04
CA ALA A 140 12.79 -2.10 -7.69
C ALA A 140 11.82 -1.40 -8.67
N TYR A 141 12.12 -0.15 -9.05
CA TYR A 141 11.36 0.55 -10.08
C TYR A 141 11.48 -0.15 -11.44
N ALA A 142 12.70 -0.50 -11.87
CA ALA A 142 12.92 -1.18 -13.15
C ALA A 142 12.22 -2.54 -13.19
N ALA A 143 12.29 -3.30 -12.10
CA ALA A 143 11.56 -4.56 -11.94
C ALA A 143 10.05 -4.34 -12.02
N SER A 144 9.51 -3.30 -11.38
CA SER A 144 8.09 -2.95 -11.49
C SER A 144 7.66 -2.60 -12.92
N LYS A 145 8.59 -2.08 -13.75
CA LYS A 145 8.37 -1.82 -15.19
C LYS A 145 8.56 -3.06 -16.06
N LEU A 146 9.36 -4.03 -15.62
CA LEU A 146 9.56 -5.27 -16.36
C LEU A 146 8.45 -6.28 -16.05
N GLU A 147 7.93 -6.28 -14.83
CA GLU A 147 6.74 -7.05 -14.42
C GLU A 147 5.44 -6.58 -15.06
N THR A 148 5.46 -5.45 -15.79
CA THR A 148 4.38 -5.15 -16.75
C THR A 148 4.26 -6.20 -17.87
N GLU A 149 5.23 -7.11 -18.05
CA GLU A 149 4.98 -8.35 -18.79
C GLU A 149 4.02 -9.24 -17.98
N GLN A 150 2.74 -9.21 -18.34
CA GLN A 150 1.71 -10.08 -17.76
C GLN A 150 2.19 -11.53 -17.70
N ARG A 151 2.36 -12.04 -16.48
CA ARG A 151 2.69 -13.44 -16.26
C ARG A 151 1.47 -14.30 -16.55
N ALA A 152 1.69 -15.42 -17.23
CA ALA A 152 0.61 -16.38 -17.48
C ALA A 152 0.08 -16.93 -16.16
N VAL A 153 -1.19 -16.63 -15.85
CA VAL A 153 -1.85 -17.10 -14.63
C VAL A 153 -2.34 -18.52 -14.83
N ARG A 154 -1.72 -19.48 -14.14
CA ARG A 154 -2.16 -20.88 -14.18
C ARG A 154 -3.51 -21.07 -13.49
N GLU A 155 -4.20 -22.16 -13.81
CA GLU A 155 -5.43 -22.54 -13.12
C GLU A 155 -5.20 -22.81 -11.62
N THR A 156 -3.98 -23.23 -11.24
CA THR A 156 -3.59 -23.50 -9.84
C THR A 156 -3.25 -22.26 -9.04
N ALA A 157 -3.05 -21.10 -9.68
CA ALA A 157 -2.70 -19.87 -8.99
C ALA A 157 -3.89 -19.34 -8.17
N GLU A 158 -3.68 -18.99 -6.92
CA GLU A 158 -4.73 -18.43 -6.07
C GLU A 158 -4.63 -16.90 -6.07
N LEU A 159 -5.76 -16.21 -6.27
CA LEU A 159 -5.79 -14.76 -6.12
C LEU A 159 -5.81 -14.45 -4.61
N ILE A 160 -4.83 -13.68 -4.15
CA ILE A 160 -4.66 -13.34 -2.72
C ILE A 160 -4.80 -11.85 -2.43
N GLY A 161 -4.83 -11.02 -3.48
CA GLY A 161 -5.01 -9.58 -3.36
C GLY A 161 -5.53 -8.99 -4.66
N ILE A 162 -6.40 -7.99 -4.55
CA ILE A 162 -6.80 -7.18 -5.70
C ILE A 162 -6.92 -5.72 -5.30
N TYR A 163 -6.37 -4.87 -6.16
CA TYR A 163 -6.53 -3.44 -6.12
C TYR A 163 -7.04 -2.98 -7.48
N TRP A 164 -8.07 -2.13 -7.47
CA TRP A 164 -8.56 -1.48 -8.67
C TRP A 164 -8.83 -0.02 -8.37
N ASN A 165 -8.25 0.88 -9.15
CA ASN A 165 -8.60 2.29 -9.17
C ASN A 165 -8.97 2.75 -10.58
N GLN A 166 -10.06 3.51 -10.65
CA GLN A 166 -10.45 4.21 -11.86
C GLN A 166 -10.51 5.71 -11.57
N SER A 167 -9.71 6.48 -12.32
CA SER A 167 -9.75 7.94 -12.33
C SER A 167 -10.32 8.41 -13.66
N ALA A 168 -11.44 9.12 -13.62
CA ALA A 168 -12.12 9.59 -14.81
C ALA A 168 -12.39 11.10 -14.72
N PRO A 169 -12.60 11.79 -15.86
CA PRO A 169 -12.96 13.21 -15.85
C PRO A 169 -14.23 13.50 -15.04
N SER A 170 -15.13 12.52 -14.98
CA SER A 170 -16.36 12.59 -14.21
C SER A 170 -16.16 11.88 -12.86
N ALA A 171 -16.39 12.61 -11.77
CA ALA A 171 -16.34 12.07 -10.41
C ALA A 171 -17.35 10.93 -10.16
N ARG A 172 -18.33 10.73 -11.05
CA ARG A 172 -19.25 9.60 -10.98
C ARG A 172 -18.62 8.28 -11.43
N ASP A 173 -17.66 8.38 -12.34
CA ASP A 173 -16.99 7.23 -12.93
C ASP A 173 -15.67 6.92 -12.20
N CYS A 174 -15.33 7.72 -11.18
CA CYS A 174 -14.21 7.44 -10.29
C CYS A 174 -14.60 6.43 -9.21
N PHE A 175 -13.79 5.38 -9.06
CA PHE A 175 -13.97 4.41 -7.99
C PHE A 175 -12.64 3.77 -7.58
N SER A 176 -12.67 3.09 -6.44
CA SER A 176 -11.56 2.30 -5.96
C SER A 176 -12.01 1.13 -5.10
N PHE A 177 -11.29 0.02 -5.23
CA PHE A 177 -11.46 -1.18 -4.42
C PHE A 177 -10.07 -1.69 -4.03
N LEU A 178 -9.94 -2.15 -2.80
CA LEU A 178 -8.76 -2.81 -2.28
C LEU A 178 -9.21 -3.93 -1.35
N LEU A 179 -8.97 -5.17 -1.76
CA LEU A 179 -9.17 -6.36 -0.94
C LEU A 179 -7.83 -7.06 -0.79
N THR A 180 -7.32 -7.10 0.43
CA THR A 180 -6.01 -7.69 0.73
C THR A 180 -5.93 -8.15 2.18
N GLU A 181 -5.02 -9.07 2.44
CA GLU A 181 -4.62 -9.43 3.80
C GLU A 181 -3.64 -8.40 4.34
N ARG A 182 -3.82 -7.95 5.59
CA ARG A 182 -2.82 -7.12 6.28
C ARG A 182 -2.50 -7.68 7.65
N THR A 183 -1.22 -7.60 8.02
CA THR A 183 -0.76 -7.83 9.39
C THR A 183 -1.04 -6.57 10.21
N MET A 184 -1.72 -6.71 11.35
CA MET A 184 -2.08 -5.56 12.16
C MET A 184 -0.88 -5.07 12.99
N PRO A 185 -0.63 -3.74 13.11
CA PRO A 185 0.53 -3.23 13.86
C PRO A 185 0.57 -3.65 15.34
N SER A 186 -0.58 -3.97 15.93
CA SER A 186 -0.72 -4.30 17.35
C SER A 186 -0.89 -5.79 17.65
N ARG A 187 -1.00 -6.65 16.62
CA ARG A 187 -1.22 -8.10 16.77
C ARG A 187 -0.58 -8.83 15.61
N SER A 188 0.08 -9.96 15.88
CA SER A 188 0.59 -10.88 14.87
C SER A 188 -0.50 -11.59 14.05
N GLU A 189 -1.77 -11.27 14.28
CA GLU A 189 -2.91 -11.83 13.59
C GLU A 189 -3.14 -11.09 12.27
N LYS A 190 -3.09 -11.84 11.16
CA LYS A 190 -3.42 -11.35 9.84
C LYS A 190 -4.94 -11.14 9.73
N GLN A 191 -5.35 -10.02 9.15
CA GLN A 191 -6.75 -9.70 8.94
C GLN A 191 -7.02 -9.38 7.48
N MET A 192 -8.05 -10.01 6.91
CA MET A 192 -8.56 -9.64 5.60
C MET A 192 -9.28 -8.31 5.70
N LEU A 193 -8.80 -7.33 4.93
CA LEU A 193 -9.31 -5.97 4.92
C LEU A 193 -9.88 -5.63 3.55
N PHE A 194 -11.08 -5.06 3.57
CA PHE A 194 -11.72 -4.55 2.39
C PHE A 194 -11.94 -3.04 2.51
N SER A 195 -11.42 -2.30 1.53
CA SER A 195 -11.62 -0.86 1.36
C SER A 195 -12.26 -0.62 0.01
N TYR A 196 -13.21 0.31 -0.03
CA TYR A 196 -13.91 0.63 -1.26
C TYR A 196 -14.41 2.07 -1.24
N ARG A 197 -14.49 2.65 -2.44
CA ARG A 197 -15.14 3.92 -2.72
C ARG A 197 -15.72 3.85 -4.12
N TYR A 198 -17.04 3.94 -4.26
CA TYR A 198 -17.73 3.94 -5.56
C TYR A 198 -19.07 4.66 -5.44
N GLN A 199 -19.73 4.94 -6.56
CA GLN A 199 -21.13 5.39 -6.54
C GLN A 199 -22.06 4.20 -6.71
N ASP A 200 -23.06 4.07 -5.83
CA ASP A 200 -24.11 3.07 -5.98
C ASP A 200 -25.03 3.39 -7.18
N GLY A 201 -25.94 2.47 -7.52
CA GLY A 201 -26.90 2.68 -8.62
C GLY A 201 -27.84 3.88 -8.44
N GLY A 202 -27.89 4.46 -7.23
CA GLY A 202 -28.62 5.70 -6.93
C GLY A 202 -27.78 6.97 -7.03
N GLY A 203 -26.50 6.86 -7.42
CA GLY A 203 -25.56 7.98 -7.52
C GLY A 203 -25.02 8.46 -6.16
N LYS A 204 -25.21 7.68 -5.09
CA LYS A 204 -24.68 8.01 -3.77
C LYS A 204 -23.29 7.40 -3.62
N THR A 205 -22.33 8.22 -3.19
CA THR A 205 -20.98 7.73 -2.87
C THR A 205 -21.03 6.83 -1.63
N VAL A 206 -20.58 5.60 -1.80
CA VAL A 206 -20.34 4.62 -0.73
C VAL A 206 -18.83 4.56 -0.50
N SER A 207 -18.40 4.63 0.76
CA SER A 207 -16.98 4.56 1.10
C SER A 207 -16.72 3.88 2.44
N ARG A 208 -15.72 2.99 2.48
CA ARG A 208 -15.11 2.40 3.67
C ARG A 208 -13.61 2.24 3.49
N LYS A 209 -12.87 2.34 4.58
CA LYS A 209 -11.43 2.04 4.64
C LYS A 209 -11.19 0.99 5.71
N GLY A 210 -10.45 -0.07 5.37
CA GLY A 210 -9.97 -1.09 6.30
C GLY A 210 -11.08 -1.84 7.04
N THR A 211 -12.17 -2.21 6.36
CA THR A 211 -13.23 -3.01 6.99
C THR A 211 -12.78 -4.46 7.06
N ALA A 212 -12.76 -5.02 8.27
CA ALA A 212 -12.50 -6.44 8.47
C ALA A 212 -13.60 -7.30 7.83
N VAL A 213 -13.18 -8.27 7.02
CA VAL A 213 -14.05 -9.26 6.39
C VAL A 213 -13.66 -10.66 6.83
N GLU A 214 -14.63 -11.57 6.83
CA GLU A 214 -14.38 -12.98 7.18
C GLU A 214 -13.48 -13.62 6.11
N PRO A 215 -12.40 -14.34 6.50
CA PRO A 215 -11.45 -14.92 5.54
C PRO A 215 -12.11 -15.85 4.52
N GLU A 216 -13.06 -16.68 4.95
CA GLU A 216 -13.79 -17.61 4.06
C GLU A 216 -14.59 -16.86 2.99
N LYS A 217 -15.19 -15.72 3.35
CA LYS A 217 -15.91 -14.87 2.40
C LYS A 217 -14.95 -14.19 1.43
N ALA A 218 -13.86 -13.63 1.93
CA ALA A 218 -12.83 -13.03 1.09
C ALA A 218 -12.30 -14.04 0.07
N GLN A 219 -12.05 -15.28 0.50
CA GLN A 219 -11.59 -16.36 -0.37
C GLN A 219 -12.61 -16.72 -1.48
N ALA A 220 -13.90 -16.73 -1.17
CA ALA A 220 -14.95 -16.97 -2.17
C ALA A 220 -15.00 -15.87 -3.25
N TYR A 221 -14.85 -14.61 -2.83
CA TYR A 221 -14.76 -13.49 -3.77
C TYR A 221 -13.46 -13.51 -4.57
N PHE A 222 -12.31 -13.79 -3.95
CA PHE A 222 -11.06 -13.98 -4.66
C PHE A 222 -11.14 -15.09 -5.70
N SER A 223 -11.80 -16.21 -5.37
CA SER A 223 -12.00 -17.31 -6.32
C SER A 223 -12.84 -16.88 -7.52
N SER A 224 -13.93 -16.14 -7.29
CA SER A 224 -14.82 -15.64 -8.35
C SER A 224 -14.14 -14.60 -9.23
N ILE A 225 -13.47 -13.62 -8.62
CA ILE A 225 -12.70 -12.57 -9.31
C ILE A 225 -11.55 -13.19 -10.11
N GLY A 226 -10.83 -14.14 -9.51
CA GLY A 226 -9.71 -14.82 -10.16
C GLY A 226 -10.16 -15.67 -11.35
N GLN A 227 -11.37 -16.24 -11.33
CA GLN A 227 -11.93 -16.92 -12.51
C GLN A 227 -12.23 -15.93 -13.63
N GLU A 228 -12.90 -14.82 -13.32
CA GLU A 228 -13.21 -13.78 -14.30
C GLU A 228 -11.95 -13.15 -14.90
N LEU A 229 -10.92 -12.85 -14.09
CA LEU A 229 -9.65 -12.28 -14.58
C LEU A 229 -8.96 -13.19 -15.61
N ARG A 230 -9.09 -14.51 -15.48
CA ARG A 230 -8.55 -15.46 -16.46
C ARG A 230 -9.34 -15.50 -17.76
N VAL A 231 -10.65 -15.24 -17.71
CA VAL A 231 -11.55 -15.31 -18.87
C VAL A 231 -11.51 -14.02 -19.69
N LEU A 232 -11.35 -12.87 -19.02
CA LEU A 232 -11.47 -11.56 -19.66
C LEU A 232 -10.32 -11.20 -20.59
N GLU A 233 -9.19 -11.91 -20.54
CA GLU A 233 -7.98 -11.63 -21.33
C GLU A 233 -7.63 -10.14 -21.34
N LEU A 234 -7.68 -9.51 -20.16
CA LEU A 234 -7.53 -8.06 -20.05
C LEU A 234 -6.14 -7.61 -20.53
N PRO A 235 -6.04 -6.51 -21.30
CA PRO A 235 -4.77 -6.04 -21.79
C PRO A 235 -3.88 -5.53 -20.64
N VAL A 236 -2.57 -5.58 -20.87
CA VAL A 236 -1.57 -5.02 -19.95
C VAL A 236 -1.88 -3.55 -19.72
N TYR A 237 -1.81 -3.10 -18.47
CA TYR A 237 -1.94 -1.68 -18.19
C TYR A 237 -0.75 -0.89 -18.80
N PRO A 238 -0.99 0.10 -19.67
CA PRO A 238 0.07 0.77 -20.44
C PRO A 238 0.90 1.77 -19.60
N GLY A 239 0.57 1.93 -18.32
CA GLY A 239 1.30 2.78 -17.38
C GLY A 239 0.83 4.24 -17.34
N VAL A 240 0.36 4.76 -18.49
CA VAL A 240 -0.26 6.08 -18.64
C VAL A 240 -1.39 5.96 -19.67
N CYS A 241 -2.61 6.34 -19.30
CA CYS A 241 -3.74 6.43 -20.23
C CYS A 241 -3.75 7.79 -20.95
N PRO A 242 -4.18 7.86 -22.23
CA PRO A 242 -4.32 9.13 -22.94
C PRO A 242 -5.27 10.11 -22.23
N ASP A 243 -4.98 11.40 -22.33
CA ASP A 243 -5.82 12.47 -21.75
C ASP A 243 -7.28 12.36 -22.22
N GLY A 244 -8.20 12.38 -21.26
CA GLY A 244 -9.64 12.30 -21.50
C GLY A 244 -10.23 10.88 -21.54
N VAL A 245 -9.40 9.85 -21.42
CA VAL A 245 -9.83 8.47 -21.18
C VAL A 245 -9.81 8.20 -19.66
N ALA A 246 -10.72 7.36 -19.17
CA ALA A 246 -10.65 6.92 -17.79
C ALA A 246 -9.36 6.11 -17.57
N ASP A 247 -8.57 6.52 -16.60
CA ASP A 247 -7.42 5.77 -16.17
C ASP A 247 -7.87 4.64 -15.24
N SER A 248 -8.08 3.45 -15.81
CA SER A 248 -8.58 2.26 -15.11
C SER A 248 -7.47 1.24 -14.93
N TYR A 249 -6.97 1.11 -13.70
CA TYR A 249 -5.84 0.26 -13.33
C TYR A 249 -6.27 -0.82 -12.35
N ILE A 250 -6.04 -2.08 -12.70
CA ILE A 250 -6.23 -3.25 -11.85
C ILE A 250 -4.86 -3.87 -11.57
N ALA A 251 -4.50 -4.03 -10.30
CA ALA A 251 -3.40 -4.88 -9.86
C ALA A 251 -3.99 -6.12 -9.19
N ALA A 252 -3.66 -7.31 -9.71
CA ALA A 252 -4.09 -8.58 -9.14
C ALA A 252 -2.88 -9.38 -8.66
N THR A 253 -2.84 -9.68 -7.37
CA THR A 253 -1.74 -10.41 -6.73
C THR A 253 -2.11 -11.88 -6.59
N TRP A 254 -1.29 -12.73 -7.18
CA TRP A 254 -1.47 -14.17 -7.27
C TRP A 254 -0.41 -14.92 -6.46
N GLN A 255 -0.77 -16.10 -5.98
CA GLN A 255 0.14 -17.07 -5.38
C GLN A 255 0.10 -18.37 -6.17
N ASP A 256 1.23 -18.80 -6.74
CA ASP A 256 1.36 -20.10 -7.43
C ASP A 256 2.59 -20.84 -6.90
N GLY A 257 2.39 -22.02 -6.31
CA GLY A 257 3.50 -22.87 -5.85
C GLY A 257 4.45 -22.23 -4.81
N GLY A 258 3.97 -21.22 -4.06
CA GLY A 258 4.77 -20.49 -3.07
C GLY A 258 5.45 -19.22 -3.62
N GLU A 259 5.36 -18.97 -4.93
CA GLU A 259 5.74 -17.70 -5.53
C GLU A 259 4.54 -16.75 -5.51
N VAL A 260 4.79 -15.49 -5.14
CA VAL A 260 3.81 -14.40 -5.20
C VAL A 260 4.20 -13.44 -6.31
N PHE A 261 3.27 -13.11 -7.18
CA PHE A 261 3.48 -12.15 -8.27
C PHE A 261 2.23 -11.30 -8.49
N THR A 262 2.41 -10.10 -9.06
CA THR A 262 1.30 -9.20 -9.38
C THR A 262 1.23 -8.99 -10.88
N ASN A 263 0.03 -9.07 -11.44
CA ASN A 263 -0.25 -8.69 -12.82
C ASN A 263 -1.06 -7.40 -12.86
N ASP A 264 -0.66 -6.52 -13.78
CA ASP A 264 -1.30 -5.23 -13.99
C ASP A 264 -2.14 -5.23 -15.27
N TYR A 265 -3.42 -4.87 -15.13
CA TYR A 265 -4.41 -4.90 -16.20
C TYR A 265 -5.06 -3.53 -16.38
N CYS A 266 -5.39 -3.22 -17.63
CA CYS A 266 -6.31 -2.14 -17.95
C CYS A 266 -7.75 -2.58 -17.63
N GLY A 267 -8.43 -1.80 -16.79
CA GLY A 267 -9.77 -2.11 -16.29
C GLY A 267 -10.92 -1.73 -17.23
N ASP A 268 -10.66 -1.11 -18.39
CA ASP A 268 -11.67 -0.54 -19.28
C ASP A 268 -12.76 -1.54 -19.73
N SER A 269 -12.41 -2.83 -19.80
CA SER A 269 -13.34 -3.91 -20.20
C SER A 269 -13.70 -4.87 -19.05
N ALA A 270 -13.33 -4.54 -17.80
CA ALA A 270 -13.45 -5.44 -16.65
C ALA A 270 -14.78 -5.30 -15.89
N GLN A 271 -15.89 -5.00 -16.57
CA GLN A 271 -17.18 -4.70 -15.93
C GLN A 271 -17.68 -5.85 -15.02
N SER A 272 -17.42 -7.12 -15.37
CA SER A 272 -17.80 -8.25 -14.51
C SER A 272 -17.05 -8.24 -13.17
N ILE A 273 -15.76 -7.90 -13.17
CA ILE A 273 -14.96 -7.70 -11.95
C ILE A 273 -15.54 -6.57 -11.11
N PHE A 274 -15.98 -5.48 -11.75
CA PHE A 274 -16.55 -4.34 -11.02
C PHE A 274 -17.83 -4.76 -10.31
N ASN A 275 -18.68 -5.50 -11.00
CA ASN A 275 -19.94 -6.01 -10.44
C ASN A 275 -19.68 -6.94 -9.25
N LEU A 276 -18.65 -7.79 -9.30
CA LEU A 276 -18.26 -8.66 -8.19
C LEU A 276 -17.79 -7.83 -6.97
N LEU A 277 -16.92 -6.85 -7.18
CA LEU A 277 -16.40 -5.98 -6.11
C LEU A 277 -17.49 -5.09 -5.50
N ALA A 278 -18.39 -4.55 -6.33
CA ALA A 278 -19.52 -3.77 -5.88
C ALA A 278 -20.52 -4.62 -5.09
N ALA A 279 -20.83 -5.84 -5.56
CA ALA A 279 -21.69 -6.78 -4.83
C ALA A 279 -21.07 -7.13 -3.46
N PHE A 280 -19.75 -7.34 -3.39
CA PHE A 280 -19.09 -7.59 -2.11
C PHE A 280 -19.20 -6.40 -1.17
N ALA A 281 -19.06 -5.18 -1.70
CA ALA A 281 -19.16 -3.95 -0.93
C ALA A 281 -20.60 -3.76 -0.39
N GLU A 282 -21.61 -4.07 -1.19
CA GLU A 282 -23.02 -4.04 -0.78
C GLU A 282 -23.32 -5.05 0.32
N GLU A 283 -22.85 -6.30 0.18
CA GLU A 283 -23.00 -7.33 1.21
C GLU A 283 -22.31 -6.90 2.52
N THR A 284 -21.11 -6.35 2.39
CA THR A 284 -20.33 -5.84 3.54
C THR A 284 -21.06 -4.70 4.25
N GLU A 285 -21.60 -3.73 3.49
CA GLU A 285 -22.42 -2.65 4.07
C GLU A 285 -23.66 -3.23 4.77
N ALA A 286 -24.39 -4.15 4.13
CA ALA A 286 -25.60 -4.76 4.70
C ALA A 286 -25.31 -5.47 6.04
N LEU A 287 -24.18 -6.18 6.13
CA LEU A 287 -23.73 -6.80 7.37
C LEU A 287 -23.44 -5.77 8.45
N ILE A 288 -22.79 -4.65 8.11
CA ILE A 288 -22.52 -3.57 9.06
C ILE A 288 -23.81 -2.92 9.58
N PHE A 289 -24.78 -2.67 8.71
CA PHE A 289 -26.06 -2.03 9.10
C PHE A 289 -27.02 -2.95 9.85
N SER A 290 -26.87 -4.28 9.71
CA SER A 290 -27.67 -5.26 10.45
C SER A 290 -27.17 -5.46 11.88
N ARG A 291 -25.90 -5.19 12.17
CA ARG A 291 -25.33 -5.33 13.51
C ARG A 291 -26.09 -4.46 14.53
N PRO A 292 -26.34 -4.99 15.74
CA PRO A 292 -26.88 -4.20 16.83
C PRO A 292 -25.89 -3.08 17.22
N ALA A 293 -26.40 -2.01 17.80
CA ALA A 293 -25.53 -1.04 18.43
C ALA A 293 -24.77 -1.71 19.60
N PRO A 294 -23.49 -1.35 19.84
CA PRO A 294 -22.75 -1.80 21.02
C PRO A 294 -23.49 -1.45 22.32
N GLU A 295 -23.12 -2.08 23.44
CA GLU A 295 -23.65 -1.68 24.75
C GLU A 295 -23.41 -0.18 25.02
N ASP A 296 -24.46 0.50 25.49
CA ASP A 296 -24.56 1.97 25.64
C ASP A 296 -24.42 2.80 24.34
N GLY A 297 -24.38 2.12 23.20
CA GLY A 297 -24.40 2.69 21.86
C GLY A 297 -25.79 3.12 21.39
N TRP A 298 -25.88 3.54 20.14
CA TRP A 298 -27.13 3.94 19.51
C TRP A 298 -27.10 3.67 18.01
N LYS A 299 -28.27 3.37 17.43
CA LYS A 299 -28.42 3.29 15.98
C LYS A 299 -28.79 4.67 15.46
N CYS A 300 -28.03 5.18 14.48
CA CYS A 300 -28.28 6.50 13.94
C CYS A 300 -29.63 6.53 13.20
N PRO A 301 -30.58 7.42 13.57
CA PRO A 301 -31.89 7.45 12.93
C PRO A 301 -31.80 7.99 11.49
N SER A 302 -30.78 8.79 11.17
CA SER A 302 -30.60 9.37 9.83
C SER A 302 -30.04 8.40 8.80
N CYS A 303 -29.19 7.45 9.20
CA CYS A 303 -28.52 6.56 8.25
C CYS A 303 -28.47 5.08 8.67
N GLY A 304 -29.02 4.72 9.83
CA GLY A 304 -29.03 3.35 10.35
C GLY A 304 -27.71 2.85 10.92
N MET A 305 -26.63 3.63 10.91
CA MET A 305 -25.31 3.15 11.36
C MET A 305 -25.34 2.84 12.87
N PRO A 306 -24.89 1.65 13.31
CA PRO A 306 -24.64 1.40 14.73
C PRO A 306 -23.42 2.23 15.17
N ASN A 307 -23.60 3.03 16.22
CA ASN A 307 -22.56 3.88 16.80
C ASN A 307 -22.34 3.46 18.26
N GLY A 308 -21.11 3.64 18.74
CA GLY A 308 -20.78 3.52 20.16
C GLY A 308 -21.35 4.70 20.98
N ARG A 309 -20.64 5.09 22.04
CA ARG A 309 -21.08 6.18 22.94
C ARG A 309 -20.90 7.58 22.36
N SER A 310 -20.31 7.71 21.17
CA SER A 310 -20.09 8.99 20.47
C SER A 310 -21.40 9.78 20.33
N VAL A 311 -21.30 11.10 20.50
CA VAL A 311 -22.40 12.04 20.28
C VAL A 311 -22.71 12.18 18.80
N PHE A 312 -21.73 11.97 17.90
CA PHE A 312 -21.93 12.10 16.46
C PHE A 312 -21.88 10.74 15.77
N CYS A 313 -22.73 10.58 14.75
CA CYS A 313 -22.72 9.42 13.89
C CYS A 313 -21.43 9.38 13.06
N MET A 314 -20.68 8.29 13.17
CA MET A 314 -19.40 8.11 12.48
C MET A 314 -19.53 8.03 10.95
N LYS A 315 -20.74 7.80 10.43
CA LYS A 315 -20.99 7.76 8.98
C LYS A 315 -21.49 9.08 8.40
N CYS A 316 -22.45 9.74 9.06
CA CYS A 316 -23.14 10.91 8.49
C CYS A 316 -23.02 12.19 9.32
N GLY A 317 -22.32 12.15 10.46
CA GLY A 317 -22.16 13.30 11.35
C GLY A 317 -23.43 13.72 12.10
N ALA A 318 -24.57 13.04 11.89
CA ALA A 318 -25.80 13.35 12.62
C ALA A 318 -25.59 13.22 14.14
N MET A 319 -26.13 14.18 14.89
CA MET A 319 -26.04 14.20 16.34
C MET A 319 -26.98 13.16 16.96
N ARG A 320 -26.53 12.48 18.02
CA ARG A 320 -27.33 11.59 18.86
C ARG A 320 -28.46 12.42 19.45
N SER A 321 -29.69 12.08 19.09
CA SER A 321 -30.86 12.72 19.70
C SER A 321 -30.82 12.48 21.21
N ALA A 322 -30.88 13.56 21.98
CA ALA A 322 -31.11 13.48 23.41
C ALA A 322 -32.51 12.87 23.63
N LYS A 323 -32.59 11.86 24.50
CA LYS A 323 -33.88 11.47 25.09
C LYS A 323 -34.26 12.49 26.15
#